data_AF-A0A7X7QJ46-F1
#
_entry.id   AF-A0A7X7QJ46-F1
#
_cell.length_a   1.000
_cell.length_b   1.000
_cell.length_c   1.000
_cell.angle_alpha   90.00
_cell.angle_beta   90.00
_cell.angle_gamma   90.00
#
_symmetry.space_group_name_H-M   'P 1'
#
loop_
_entity.id
_entity.type
_entity.pdbx_description
1 polymer ?
#
loop_
_entity_poly.entity_id
_entity_poly.type
_entity_poly.pdbx_seq_one_letter_code
_entity_poly.pdbx_strand_id
1 'polypeptide(L)' 'MRFRVLVDGREKYAGPILRDGEPPVPVEVDLTGAKRMELVVDYADRADVLDRADWLDARIVE' A
#
# COMPACT_ATOMS: atom_id res chain seq x y z
N MET A 1 4.83 -5.26 -8.35
CA MET A 1 3.67 -4.74 -7.58
C MET A 1 3.69 -3.23 -7.34
N ARG A 2 2.54 -2.65 -6.99
CA ARG A 2 2.36 -1.29 -6.46
C ARG A 2 1.45 -1.33 -5.24
N PHE A 3 1.79 -0.59 -4.19
CA PHE A 3 0.98 -0.45 -2.98
C PHE A 3 0.13 0.82 -3.02
N ARG A 4 -1.14 0.71 -2.64
CA ARG A 4 -2.08 1.84 -2.53
C ARG A 4 -2.88 1.75 -1.25
N VAL A 5 -3.26 2.90 -0.71
CA VAL A 5 -4.17 2.99 0.45
C VAL A 5 -5.36 3.84 0.08
N LEU A 6 -6.56 3.29 0.27
CA LEU A 6 -7.80 4.06 0.18
C LEU A 6 -8.37 4.26 1.58
N VAL A 7 -8.94 5.43 1.80
CA VAL A 7 -9.66 5.80 3.02
C VAL A 7 -11.05 6.26 2.62
N ASP A 8 -12.06 5.54 3.11
CA ASP A 8 -13.47 5.71 2.74
C ASP A 8 -13.68 5.74 1.21
N GLY A 9 -13.01 4.82 0.50
CA GLY A 9 -13.08 4.68 -0.95
C GLY A 9 -12.30 5.74 -1.74
N ARG A 10 -11.58 6.65 -1.08
CA ARG A 10 -10.71 7.64 -1.73
C ARG A 10 -9.25 7.26 -1.57
N GLU A 11 -8.52 7.22 -2.67
CA GLU A 11 -7.07 7.00 -2.63
C GLU A 11 -6.38 8.12 -1.86
N LYS A 12 -5.63 7.75 -0.82
CA LYS A 12 -4.82 8.65 0.01
C LYS A 12 -3.33 8.42 -0.16
N TYR A 13 -2.94 7.24 -0.62
CA TYR A 13 -1.56 6.91 -0.94
C TYR A 13 -1.51 6.10 -2.24
N ALA A 14 -0.59 6.50 -3.13
CA ALA A 14 -0.22 5.78 -4.32
C ALA A 14 1.31 5.66 -4.37
N GLY A 15 1.83 4.49 -4.00
CA GLY A 15 3.26 4.23 -3.99
C GLY A 15 3.84 4.08 -5.39
N PRO A 16 5.18 4.08 -5.53
CA PRO A 16 5.84 3.70 -6.78
C PRO A 16 5.61 2.22 -7.12
N ILE A 17 6.01 1.81 -8.33
CA ILE A 17 6.15 0.38 -8.64
C ILE A 17 7.38 -0.12 -7.89
N LEU A 18 7.21 -1.17 -7.09
CA LEU A 18 8.30 -1.83 -6.38
C LEU A 18 8.76 -3.09 -7.12
N ARG A 19 10.08 -3.30 -7.10
CA ARG A 19 10.80 -4.43 -7.67
C ARG A 19 11.58 -5.18 -6.58
N ASP A 20 11.95 -6.41 -6.90
CA ASP A 20 12.79 -7.23 -6.03
C ASP A 20 14.11 -6.53 -5.67
N GLY A 21 14.51 -6.62 -4.41
CA GLY A 21 15.71 -6.00 -3.87
C GLY A 21 15.61 -4.50 -3.56
N GLU A 22 14.51 -3.83 -3.90
CA GLU A 22 14.31 -2.43 -3.51
C GLU A 22 14.05 -2.30 -2.01
N PRO A 23 14.51 -1.21 -1.36
CA PRO A 23 14.25 -1.00 0.06
C PRO A 23 12.75 -0.81 0.33
N PRO A 24 12.27 -1.15 1.54
CA PRO A 24 10.89 -0.92 1.91
C PRO A 24 10.57 0.57 1.91
N VAL A 25 9.36 0.93 1.48
CA VAL A 25 8.88 2.31 1.41
C VAL A 25 7.92 2.58 2.58
N PRO A 26 8.17 3.59 3.42
CA PRO A 26 7.26 3.95 4.50
C PRO A 26 5.94 4.49 3.96
N VAL A 27 4.84 4.20 4.65
CA VAL A 27 3.50 4.69 4.31
C VAL A 27 2.87 5.31 5.55
N GLU A 28 2.51 6.59 5.42
CA GLU A 28 1.77 7.34 6.43
C GLU A 28 0.50 7.92 5.80
N VAL A 29 -0.65 7.64 6.41
CA VAL A 29 -1.97 8.05 5.90
C VAL A 29 -2.80 8.55 7.07
N ASP A 30 -3.36 9.75 6.93
CA ASP A 30 -4.32 10.29 7.90
C ASP A 30 -5.63 9.49 7.87
N LEU A 31 -5.97 8.92 9.02
CA LEU A 31 -7.19 8.15 9.26
C LEU A 31 -8.21 8.91 10.13
N THR A 32 -8.00 10.21 10.39
CA THR A 32 -8.86 11.02 11.27
C THR A 32 -10.31 10.98 10.79
N GLY A 33 -11.19 10.42 11.63
CA GLY A 33 -12.62 10.30 11.34
C GLY A 33 -13.00 9.24 10.30
N ALA A 34 -12.02 8.51 9.75
CA ALA A 34 -12.27 7.49 8.75
C ALA A 34 -13.06 6.31 9.31
N LYS A 35 -13.82 5.63 8.45
CA LYS A 35 -14.57 4.43 8.81
C LYS A 35 -14.02 3.17 8.17
N ARG A 36 -13.34 3.29 7.03
CA ARG A 36 -12.75 2.17 6.32
C ARG A 36 -11.40 2.57 5.72
N MET A 37 -10.43 1.69 5.93
CA MET A 37 -9.15 1.71 5.23
C MET A 37 -9.05 0.47 4.34
N GLU A 38 -8.50 0.63 3.15
CA GLU A 38 -8.23 -0.45 2.21
C GLU A 38 -6.74 -0.46 1.89
N LEU A 39 -6.12 -1.61 2.13
CA LEU A 39 -4.74 -1.88 1.75
C LEU A 39 -4.77 -2.64 0.42
N VAL A 40 -4.31 -2.00 -0.65
CA VAL A 40 -4.40 -2.53 -2.01
C VAL A 40 -3.01 -2.80 -2.54
N VAL A 41 -2.82 -3.97 -3.13
CA VAL A 41 -1.63 -4.34 -3.90
C VAL A 41 -2.07 -4.61 -5.33
N ASP A 42 -1.60 -3.78 -6.26
CA ASP A 42 -1.81 -4.01 -7.68
C ASP A 42 -0.59 -4.67 -8.32
N TYR A 43 -0.83 -5.42 -9.38
CA TYR A 43 0.21 -5.88 -10.28
C TYR A 43 0.87 -4.72 -11.04
N ALA A 44 2.10 -4.92 -11.49
CA ALA A 44 2.81 -3.97 -12.35
C ALA A 44 2.76 -4.43 -13.83
N ASP A 45 3.82 -4.20 -14.58
CA ASP A 45 3.96 -4.56 -16.01
C ASP A 45 4.02 -6.08 -16.30
N ARG A 46 4.30 -6.93 -15.31
CA ARG A 46 4.41 -8.39 -15.47
C ARG A 46 3.29 -9.19 -14.80
N ALA A 47 2.10 -8.58 -14.68
CA ALA A 47 1.00 -9.13 -13.88
C ALA A 47 1.49 -9.47 -12.46
N ASP A 48 0.90 -10.47 -11.83
CA ASP A 48 1.15 -10.90 -10.45
C ASP A 48 2.26 -11.97 -10.33
N VAL A 49 3.04 -12.18 -11.39
CA VAL A 49 4.07 -13.23 -11.43
C VAL A 49 5.11 -12.99 -10.34
N LEU A 50 5.08 -13.87 -9.33
CA LEU A 50 5.95 -13.83 -8.15
C LEU A 50 5.78 -12.59 -7.28
N ASP A 51 4.66 -11.86 -7.39
CA ASP A 51 4.38 -10.72 -6.53
C ASP A 51 4.04 -11.20 -5.12
N ARG A 52 5.06 -11.26 -4.24
CA ARG A 52 4.91 -11.48 -2.80
C ARG A 52 5.03 -10.12 -2.10
N ALA A 53 3.94 -9.67 -1.49
CA ALA A 53 3.80 -8.31 -0.99
C ALA A 53 3.54 -8.32 0.51
N ASP A 54 4.36 -7.62 1.28
CA ASP A 54 4.21 -7.49 2.73
C ASP A 54 3.95 -6.03 3.12
N TRP A 55 2.96 -5.81 3.97
CA TRP A 55 2.81 -4.56 4.72
C TRP A 55 3.59 -4.68 6.03
N LEU A 56 4.83 -4.19 6.02
CA LEU A 56 5.74 -4.30 7.17
C LEU A 56 5.30 -3.37 8.30
N ASP A 57 5.24 -3.88 9.53
CA ASP A 57 4.91 -3.12 10.75
C ASP A 57 3.63 -2.28 10.62
N ALA A 58 2.62 -2.82 9.93
CA ALA A 58 1.36 -2.12 9.70
C ALA A 58 0.59 -1.93 11.02
N ARG A 59 0.40 -0.67 11.41
CA ARG A 59 -0.27 -0.29 12.65
C ARG A 59 -1.14 0.94 12.47
N ILE A 60 -2.21 0.97 13.24
CA ILE A 60 -2.94 2.21 13.54
C ILE A 60 -2.31 2.76 14.81
N VAL A 61 -1.90 4.03 14.76
CA VAL A 61 -1.31 4.74 15.89
C VAL A 61 -2.16 5.95 16.23
N GLU A 62 -2.10 6.38 17.50
CA GLU A 62 -2.76 7.59 18.01
C GLU A 62 -1.95 8.86 17.72
#